data_AF-A0A1J5I0L6-F1
#
_entry.id   AF-A0A1J5I0L6-F1
#
_cell.length_a   1.000
_cell.length_b   1.000
_cell.length_c   1.000
_cell.angle_alpha   90.00
_cell.angle_beta   90.00
_cell.angle_gamma   90.00
#
_symmetry.space_group_name_H-M   'P 1'
#
loop_
_entity.id
_entity.type
_entity.pdbx_description
1 polymer ?
#
loop_
_entity_poly.entity_id
_entity_poly.type
_entity_poly.pdbx_seq_one_letter_code
_entity_poly.pdbx_strand_id
1 'polypeptide(L)'
;MTKADISFCFRYNFLKIAITSPEDIAAMKIAAIMDRGTKKDFIDLYFLIKNGISIEDSLTYYNKKYKCLSNNLYSIMKSLAYFDDADLLEMPQMIKKISWEKVKKFFKKEVILLAKKYI
;
A
#
# COMPACT_ATOMS: atom_id res chain seq x y z
N MET A 1 -5.25 -15.16 -7.70
CA MET A 1 -4.99 -13.78 -8.15
C MET A 1 -6.29 -13.18 -8.68
N THR A 2 -6.99 -12.39 -7.88
CA THR A 2 -8.25 -11.74 -8.28
C THR A 2 -7.95 -10.73 -9.38
N LYS A 3 -8.65 -10.80 -10.53
CA LYS A 3 -8.45 -9.85 -11.63
C LYS A 3 -8.77 -8.44 -11.13
N ALA A 4 -7.82 -7.52 -11.20
CA ALA A 4 -8.07 -6.11 -10.94
C ALA A 4 -9.09 -5.59 -11.95
N ASP A 5 -10.16 -4.96 -11.49
CA ASP A 5 -11.12 -4.32 -12.38
C ASP A 5 -10.51 -3.01 -12.90
N ILE A 6 -9.94 -3.04 -14.10
CA ILE A 6 -9.25 -1.89 -14.73
C ILE A 6 -10.24 -0.73 -14.97
N SER A 7 -11.54 -1.00 -14.97
CA SER A 7 -12.62 -0.02 -15.11
C SER A 7 -12.69 0.96 -13.92
N PHE A 8 -12.09 0.61 -12.77
CA PHE A 8 -12.10 1.42 -11.55
C PHE A 8 -10.79 2.21 -11.32
N CYS A 9 -10.01 2.45 -12.37
CA CYS A 9 -8.79 3.25 -12.30
C CYS A 9 -9.12 4.73 -12.50
N PHE A 10 -9.05 5.54 -11.45
CA PHE A 10 -9.09 6.99 -11.58
C PHE A 10 -7.84 7.46 -12.33
N ARG A 11 -8.06 8.21 -13.42
CA ARG A 11 -6.99 8.65 -14.32
C ARG A 11 -6.90 10.17 -14.36
N TYR A 12 -5.69 10.67 -14.13
CA TYR A 12 -5.31 12.03 -14.48
C TYR A 12 -4.81 12.05 -15.92
N ASN A 13 -5.13 13.10 -16.65
CA ASN A 13 -4.59 13.31 -17.99
C ASN A 13 -3.45 14.33 -17.90
N PHE A 14 -2.23 13.89 -18.17
CA PHE A 14 -1.06 14.76 -18.24
C PHE A 14 -0.39 14.58 -19.59
N LEU A 15 -0.31 15.66 -20.38
CA LEU A 15 0.26 15.63 -21.74
C LEU A 15 -0.32 14.51 -22.63
N LYS A 16 -1.63 14.25 -22.53
CA LYS A 16 -2.36 13.18 -23.25
C LYS A 16 -1.99 11.75 -22.82
N ILE A 17 -1.26 11.60 -21.71
CA ILE A 17 -0.96 10.31 -21.09
C ILE A 17 -1.86 10.14 -19.87
N ALA A 18 -2.57 9.02 -19.81
CA ALA A 18 -3.36 8.66 -18.66
C ALA A 18 -2.45 8.16 -17.53
N ILE A 19 -2.44 8.88 -16.41
CA ILE A 19 -1.70 8.56 -15.20
C ILE A 19 -2.68 8.12 -14.13
N THR A 20 -2.36 7.04 -13.42
CA THR A 20 -3.17 6.52 -12.32
C THR A 20 -3.18 7.47 -11.13
N SER A 21 -4.32 7.59 -10.44
CA SER A 21 -4.45 8.44 -9.27
C SER A 21 -3.59 7.94 -8.09
N PRO A 22 -3.12 8.84 -7.19
CA PRO A 22 -2.37 8.45 -6.00
C PRO A 22 -3.10 7.40 -5.14
N GLU A 23 -4.43 7.47 -5.04
CA GLU A 23 -5.25 6.54 -4.27
C GLU A 23 -5.30 5.16 -4.90
N ASP A 24 -5.39 5.10 -6.23
CA ASP A 24 -5.33 3.83 -6.94
C ASP A 24 -3.92 3.22 -6.90
N ILE A 25 -2.88 4.05 -6.92
CA ILE A 25 -1.51 3.57 -6.65
C ILE A 25 -1.42 3.03 -5.22
N ALA A 26 -2.02 3.69 -4.23
CA ALA A 26 -2.02 3.21 -2.84
C ALA A 26 -2.69 1.84 -2.72
N ALA A 27 -3.84 1.64 -3.36
CA ALA A 27 -4.51 0.35 -3.47
C ALA A 27 -3.64 -0.72 -4.15
N MET A 28 -2.94 -0.35 -5.23
CA MET A 28 -1.99 -1.25 -5.91
C MET A 28 -0.81 -1.62 -5.00
N LYS A 29 -0.35 -0.71 -4.14
CA LYS A 29 0.70 -0.99 -3.16
C LYS A 29 0.25 -1.92 -2.05
N ILE A 30 -1.00 -1.81 -1.58
CA ILE A 30 -1.58 -2.82 -0.67
C ILE A 30 -1.54 -4.21 -1.31
N ALA A 31 -1.98 -4.33 -2.57
CA ALA A 31 -1.94 -5.60 -3.29
C ALA A 31 -0.51 -6.14 -3.44
N ALA A 32 0.45 -5.27 -3.78
CA ALA A 32 1.85 -5.64 -3.93
C ALA A 32 2.50 -6.08 -2.62
N ILE A 33 2.18 -5.43 -1.50
CA ILE A 33 2.70 -5.82 -0.18
C ILE A 33 2.18 -7.21 0.21
N MET A 34 0.90 -7.49 -0.06
CA MET A 34 0.30 -8.81 0.19
C MET A 34 0.91 -9.93 -0.66
N ASP A 35 1.37 -9.61 -1.88
CA ASP A 35 1.91 -10.59 -2.82
C ASP A 35 3.42 -10.83 -2.62
N ARG A 36 4.22 -9.75 -2.54
CA ARG A 36 5.69 -9.83 -2.50
C ARG A 36 6.37 -9.04 -1.38
N GLY A 37 5.72 -8.04 -0.78
CA GLY A 37 6.23 -7.35 0.40
C GLY A 37 7.61 -6.70 0.29
N THR A 38 7.99 -6.08 -0.83
CA THR A 38 9.36 -5.51 -0.96
C THR A 38 9.54 -4.18 -0.22
N LYS A 39 10.78 -3.83 0.19
CA LYS A 39 11.11 -2.50 0.78
C LYS A 39 10.56 -1.33 -0.04
N LYS A 40 10.66 -1.42 -1.37
CA LYS A 40 10.14 -0.39 -2.29
C LYS A 40 8.63 -0.20 -2.14
N ASP A 41 7.86 -1.28 -2.07
CA ASP A 41 6.40 -1.19 -1.96
C ASP A 41 5.95 -0.55 -0.65
N PHE A 42 6.60 -0.91 0.46
CA PHE A 42 6.37 -0.26 1.76
C PHE A 42 6.75 1.22 1.74
N ILE A 43 7.90 1.57 1.17
CA ILE A 43 8.36 2.97 1.08
C ILE A 43 7.41 3.81 0.22
N ASP A 44 6.98 3.28 -0.93
CA ASP A 44 6.04 3.97 -1.82
C ASP A 44 4.72 4.24 -1.10
N LEU A 45 4.15 3.21 -0.44
CA LEU A 45 2.92 3.37 0.35
C LEU A 45 3.10 4.33 1.53
N TYR A 46 4.23 4.28 2.22
CA TYR A 46 4.56 5.21 3.31
C TYR A 46 4.52 6.67 2.84
N PHE A 47 5.10 6.96 1.66
CA PHE A 47 5.10 8.33 1.13
C PHE A 47 3.72 8.75 0.63
N LEU A 48 2.96 7.86 0.00
CA LEU A 48 1.56 8.15 -0.35
C LEU A 48 0.77 8.53 0.91
N ILE A 49 0.95 7.79 2.00
CA ILE A 49 0.25 8.09 3.24
C ILE A 49 0.70 9.40 3.87
N LYS A 50 2.01 9.65 3.88
CA LYS A 50 2.55 10.92 4.36
C LYS A 50 2.11 12.14 3.57
N ASN A 51 1.68 11.94 2.32
CA ASN A 51 1.20 13.02 1.45
C ASN A 51 -0.34 13.16 1.46
N GLY A 52 -1.04 12.52 2.40
CA GLY A 52 -2.45 12.82 2.69
C GLY A 52 -3.44 11.68 2.46
N ILE A 53 -3.00 10.51 1.98
CA ILE A 53 -3.87 9.34 1.79
C ILE A 53 -3.86 8.51 3.07
N SER A 54 -4.98 8.29 3.76
CA SER A 54 -4.94 7.42 4.95
C SER A 54 -4.74 5.95 4.57
N ILE A 55 -4.33 5.12 5.53
CA ILE A 55 -4.24 3.68 5.29
C ILE A 55 -5.65 3.08 5.10
N GLU A 56 -6.66 3.65 5.76
CA GLU A 56 -8.08 3.31 5.57
C GLU A 56 -8.60 3.69 4.19
N ASP A 57 -8.18 4.84 3.65
CA ASP A 57 -8.50 5.21 2.27
C ASP A 57 -7.88 4.18 1.33
N SER A 58 -6.61 3.82 1.55
CA SER A 58 -5.91 2.82 0.75
C SER A 58 -6.65 1.47 0.73
N LEU A 59 -7.17 1.01 1.87
CA LEU A 59 -8.03 -0.18 1.96
C LEU A 59 -9.39 0.01 1.27
N THR A 60 -9.98 1.21 1.38
CA THR A 60 -11.23 1.55 0.70
C THR A 60 -11.07 1.48 -0.81
N TYR A 61 -10.02 2.07 -1.37
CA TYR A 61 -9.71 2.03 -2.79
C TYR A 61 -9.31 0.62 -3.24
N TYR A 62 -8.59 -0.13 -2.41
CA TYR A 62 -8.35 -1.55 -2.64
C TYR A 62 -9.67 -2.32 -2.78
N ASN A 63 -10.63 -2.11 -1.86
CA ASN A 63 -11.92 -2.79 -1.94
C ASN A 63 -12.70 -2.39 -3.20
N LYS A 64 -12.70 -1.10 -3.56
CA LYS A 64 -13.38 -0.65 -4.77
C LYS A 64 -12.80 -1.29 -6.05
N LYS A 65 -11.48 -1.47 -6.11
CA LYS A 65 -10.77 -2.03 -7.27
C LYS A 65 -10.80 -3.55 -7.36
N TYR A 66 -10.60 -4.25 -6.25
CA TYR A 66 -10.45 -5.71 -6.22
C TYR A 66 -11.69 -6.45 -5.71
N LYS A 67 -12.63 -5.73 -5.05
CA LYS A 67 -13.93 -6.24 -4.57
C LYS A 67 -13.81 -7.48 -3.67
N CYS A 68 -12.71 -7.60 -2.95
CA CYS A 68 -12.36 -8.78 -2.14
C CYS A 68 -11.72 -8.41 -0.79
N LEU A 69 -11.93 -7.19 -0.29
CA LEU A 69 -11.32 -6.75 0.97
C LEU A 69 -11.72 -7.65 2.14
N SER A 70 -12.99 -8.05 2.23
CA SER A 70 -13.48 -8.92 3.32
C SER A 70 -12.70 -10.23 3.43
N ASN A 71 -12.38 -10.86 2.29
CA ASN A 71 -11.61 -12.10 2.25
C ASN A 71 -10.12 -11.89 2.54
N ASN A 72 -9.58 -10.71 2.19
CA ASN A 72 -8.15 -10.44 2.22
C ASN A 72 -7.71 -9.59 3.42
N LEU A 73 -8.63 -9.02 4.20
CA LEU A 73 -8.33 -8.04 5.24
C LEU A 73 -7.30 -8.57 6.25
N TYR A 74 -7.48 -9.81 6.72
CA TYR A 74 -6.54 -10.46 7.64
C TYR A 74 -5.15 -10.62 7.00
N SER A 75 -5.09 -11.13 5.77
CA SER A 75 -3.84 -11.31 5.02
C SER A 75 -3.14 -9.98 4.76
N ILE A 76 -3.88 -8.91 4.44
CA ILE A 76 -3.36 -7.56 4.25
C ILE A 76 -2.75 -7.04 5.55
N MET A 77 -3.49 -7.11 6.68
CA MET A 77 -2.98 -6.65 7.97
C MET A 77 -1.71 -7.41 8.38
N LYS A 78 -1.70 -8.74 8.21
CA LYS A 78 -0.53 -9.58 8.47
C LYS A 78 0.66 -9.14 7.61
N SER A 79 0.44 -8.95 6.31
CA SER A 79 1.50 -8.56 5.37
C SER A 79 2.04 -7.16 5.67
N LEU A 80 1.20 -6.22 6.10
CA LEU A 80 1.63 -4.87 6.49
C LEU A 80 2.52 -4.84 7.75
N ALA A 81 2.45 -5.89 8.59
CA ALA A 81 3.27 -6.03 9.79
C ALA A 81 4.43 -7.03 9.63
N TYR A 82 4.57 -7.66 8.47
CA TYR A 82 5.59 -8.65 8.16
C TYR A 82 6.70 -8.03 7.30
N PHE A 83 7.95 -8.13 7.74
CA PHE A 83 9.07 -7.43 7.11
C PHE A 83 10.25 -8.33 6.74
N ASP A 84 10.21 -9.62 7.07
CA ASP A 84 11.40 -10.48 6.95
C ASP A 84 11.89 -10.56 5.49
N ASP A 85 10.99 -10.75 4.53
CA ASP A 85 11.32 -10.74 3.10
C ASP A 85 11.85 -9.39 2.64
N ALA A 86 11.27 -8.30 3.14
CA ALA A 86 11.72 -6.95 2.83
C ALA A 86 13.12 -6.68 3.42
N ASP A 87 13.40 -7.18 4.62
CA ASP A 87 14.65 -6.97 5.35
C ASP A 87 15.85 -7.51 4.55
N LEU A 88 15.66 -8.59 3.79
CA LEU A 88 16.68 -9.19 2.90
C LEU A 88 17.03 -8.34 1.67
N LEU A 89 16.16 -7.42 1.26
CA LEU A 89 16.37 -6.62 0.05
C LEU A 89 17.18 -5.36 0.35
N GLU A 90 17.89 -4.81 -0.64
CA GLU A 90 18.59 -3.54 -0.45
C GLU A 90 17.63 -2.35 -0.39
N MET A 91 18.09 -1.25 0.23
CA MET A 91 17.34 0.01 0.18
C MET A 91 17.37 0.56 -1.25
N PRO A 92 16.22 1.00 -1.81
CA PRO A 92 16.21 1.64 -3.11
C PRO A 92 16.96 2.97 -3.08
N GLN A 93 17.38 3.46 -4.24
CA GLN A 93 17.93 4.80 -4.36
C GLN A 93 16.85 5.84 -4.05
N MET A 94 17.09 6.66 -3.02
CA MET A 94 16.09 7.59 -2.49
C MET A 94 16.45 9.04 -2.80
N ILE A 95 15.51 9.79 -3.40
CA ILE A 95 15.59 11.25 -3.49
C ILE A 95 15.37 11.86 -2.10
N LYS A 96 14.31 11.44 -1.41
CA LYS A 96 14.01 11.84 -0.03
C LYS A 96 14.50 10.77 0.94
N LYS A 97 15.55 11.09 1.70
CA LYS A 97 16.16 10.16 2.67
C LYS A 97 15.14 9.69 3.72
N ILE A 98 15.09 8.38 3.94
CA ILE A 98 14.27 7.72 4.95
C ILE A 98 14.99 6.46 5.42
N SER A 99 14.95 6.15 6.72
CA SER A 99 15.47 4.89 7.24
C SER A 99 14.39 3.81 7.18
N TRP A 100 14.80 2.58 6.87
CA TRP A 100 13.90 1.45 6.84
C TRP A 100 13.19 1.21 8.19
N GLU A 101 13.91 1.37 9.29
CA GLU A 101 13.34 1.26 10.65
C GLU A 101 12.21 2.26 10.91
N LYS A 102 12.27 3.47 10.33
CA LYS A 102 11.19 4.45 10.45
C LYS A 102 9.93 3.99 9.71
N VAL A 103 10.10 3.34 8.56
CA VAL A 103 8.99 2.77 7.78
C VAL A 103 8.35 1.60 8.54
N LYS A 104 9.16 0.66 9.08
CA LYS A 104 8.65 -0.45 9.90
C LYS A 104 7.86 0.04 11.12
N LYS A 105 8.40 1.00 11.87
CA LYS A 105 7.71 1.60 13.04
C LYS A 105 6.38 2.25 12.65
N PHE A 106 6.34 2.92 11.51
CA PHE A 106 5.12 3.51 10.99
C PHE A 106 4.06 2.44 10.72
N PHE A 107 4.36 1.42 9.91
CA PHE A 107 3.37 0.40 9.56
C PHE A 107 2.92 -0.44 10.77
N LYS A 108 3.81 -0.76 11.72
CA LYS A 108 3.41 -1.41 12.97
C LYS A 108 2.35 -0.60 13.73
N LYS A 109 2.51 0.72 13.79
CA LYS A 109 1.53 1.61 14.43
C LYS A 109 0.20 1.61 13.66
N GLU A 110 0.24 1.78 12.34
CA GLU A 110 -0.96 1.81 11.51
C GLU A 110 -1.74 0.49 11.59
N VAL A 111 -1.06 -0.67 11.60
CA VAL A 111 -1.71 -1.97 11.75
C VAL A 111 -2.39 -2.12 13.11
N ILE A 112 -1.81 -1.60 14.20
CA ILE A 112 -2.47 -1.62 15.52
C ILE A 112 -3.76 -0.78 15.50
N LEU A 113 -3.74 0.38 14.83
CA LEU A 113 -4.92 1.24 14.70
C LEU A 113 -6.01 0.56 13.87
N LEU A 114 -5.63 -0.06 12.75
CA LEU A 114 -6.53 -0.85 11.92
C LEU A 114 -7.12 -2.04 12.70
N ALA A 115 -6.29 -2.78 13.42
CA ALA A 115 -6.73 -3.94 14.19
C ALA A 115 -7.82 -3.54 15.19
N LYS A 116 -7.65 -2.46 15.95
CA LYS A 116 -8.67 -1.95 16.89
C LYS A 116 -10.00 -1.55 16.24
N LYS A 117 -10.00 -1.28 14.94
CA LYS A 117 -11.17 -0.83 14.20
C LYS A 117 -11.95 -1.98 13.56
N TYR A 118 -11.25 -3.03 13.14
CA TYR A 118 -11.81 -4.14 12.39
C TYR A 118 -11.90 -5.45 13.18
N ILE A 119 -11.27 -5.52 14.36
CA ILE A 119 -11.23 -6.66 15.29
C ILE A 119 -11.61 -6.14 16.67
#